data_AF-A0A8C4PYE3-F1
#
_entry.id   AF-A0A8C4PYE3-F1
#
_cell.length_a   1.000
_cell.length_b   1.000
_cell.length_c   1.000
_cell.angle_alpha   90.00
_cell.angle_beta   90.00
_cell.angle_gamma   90.00
#
_symmetry.space_group_name_H-M   'P 1'
#
loop_
_entity.id
_entity.type
_entity.pdbx_description
1 polymer ?
#
loop_
_entity_poly.entity_id
_entity_poly.type
_entity_poly.pdbx_seq_one_letter_code
_entity_poly.pdbx_strand_id
1 'polypeptide(L)'
;MPAPTRWGICGAGKISHDFTTVLHSMSADEHQVVAVAARDVGKAKSFAQLHGIPKAFGSYEELAQDSDIDVVYIGVIHPKHLSVGLQMLAGNKPVLCEKPFTMNACETQELINAAQSRGLFLMEAMWTRFFPVYQEFISMVYNGEKPEEIHSTGTLCDTGVDETVTVILKYSGNRLGIFTCSLLMPLSNEGFIFSPQGHIKIPAPLWCPTKIETSWGNMEFPLPPISATTNFTNGSGMCYEADEVRRCLLKGFKESPIMPLAESELLSSIMKKVLMQLGVSYESPSKASSV
;
A
#
# COMPACT_ATOMS: atom_id res chain seq x y z
N MET A 1 -23.48 -17.30 -5.51
CA MET A 1 -22.41 -16.43 -4.98
C MET A 1 -22.17 -15.31 -5.99
N PRO A 2 -21.67 -14.13 -5.58
CA PRO A 2 -21.26 -13.09 -6.54
C PRO A 2 -20.20 -13.63 -7.51
N ALA A 3 -20.10 -13.03 -8.69
CA ALA A 3 -19.01 -13.33 -9.62
C ALA A 3 -17.63 -13.02 -8.99
N PRO A 4 -16.56 -13.73 -9.39
CA PRO A 4 -15.21 -13.42 -8.93
C PRO A 4 -14.79 -12.02 -9.36
N THR A 5 -14.00 -11.35 -8.52
CA THR A 5 -13.35 -10.10 -8.87
C THR A 5 -12.21 -10.36 -9.85
N ARG A 6 -12.28 -9.76 -11.04
CA ARG A 6 -11.29 -9.92 -12.11
C ARG A 6 -10.21 -8.84 -12.02
N TRP A 7 -9.00 -9.26 -11.72
CA TRP A 7 -7.84 -8.42 -11.48
C TRP A 7 -7.00 -8.21 -12.75
N GLY A 8 -6.63 -6.96 -13.01
CA GLY A 8 -5.55 -6.59 -13.92
C GLY A 8 -4.30 -6.20 -13.13
N ILE A 9 -3.13 -6.66 -13.56
CA ILE A 9 -1.86 -6.38 -12.88
C ILE A 9 -1.04 -5.37 -13.68
N CYS A 10 -0.76 -4.20 -13.11
CA CYS A 10 0.17 -3.22 -13.67
C CYS A 10 1.57 -3.45 -13.09
N GLY A 11 2.50 -3.86 -13.94
CA GLY A 11 3.89 -4.14 -13.56
C GLY A 11 4.15 -5.63 -13.40
N ALA A 12 5.33 -6.07 -13.84
CA ALA A 12 5.80 -7.46 -13.76
C ALA A 12 7.02 -7.58 -12.82
N GLY A 13 6.97 -6.86 -11.70
CA GLY A 13 8.02 -6.83 -10.68
C GLY A 13 7.80 -7.86 -9.57
N LYS A 14 8.71 -7.87 -8.58
CA LYS A 14 8.64 -8.79 -7.43
C LYS A 14 7.35 -8.64 -6.63
N ILE A 15 6.90 -7.42 -6.38
CA ILE A 15 5.67 -7.19 -5.60
C ILE A 15 4.42 -7.62 -6.36
N SER A 16 4.38 -7.42 -7.68
CA SER A 16 3.31 -7.95 -8.54
C SER A 16 3.30 -9.47 -8.57
N HIS A 17 4.48 -10.11 -8.57
CA HIS A 17 4.60 -11.57 -8.46
C HIS A 17 4.01 -12.07 -7.14
N ASP A 18 4.36 -11.43 -6.02
CA ASP A 18 3.85 -11.80 -4.70
C ASP A 18 2.32 -11.66 -4.64
N PHE A 19 1.79 -10.49 -5.04
CA PHE A 19 0.35 -10.25 -5.05
C PHE A 19 -0.41 -11.24 -5.96
N THR A 20 0.13 -11.53 -7.15
CA THR A 20 -0.45 -12.52 -8.08
C THR A 20 -0.43 -13.93 -7.49
N THR A 21 0.67 -14.31 -6.83
CA THR A 21 0.82 -15.61 -6.14
C THR A 21 -0.20 -15.76 -5.01
N VAL A 22 -0.42 -14.69 -4.26
CA VAL A 22 -1.44 -14.64 -3.21
C VAL A 22 -2.84 -14.78 -3.78
N LEU A 23 -3.20 -14.01 -4.82
CA LEU A 23 -4.50 -14.13 -5.48
C LEU A 23 -4.76 -15.56 -6.01
N HIS A 24 -3.74 -16.23 -6.56
CA HIS A 24 -3.87 -17.64 -7.00
C HIS A 24 -4.02 -18.64 -5.86
N SER A 25 -3.64 -18.27 -4.64
CA SER A 25 -3.83 -19.10 -3.45
C SER A 25 -5.20 -18.87 -2.79
N MET A 26 -5.93 -17.83 -3.21
CA MET A 26 -7.30 -17.54 -2.78
C MET A 26 -8.33 -18.31 -3.63
N SER A 27 -9.60 -18.29 -3.22
CA SER A 27 -10.67 -18.97 -3.96
C SER A 27 -10.85 -18.40 -5.37
N ALA A 28 -10.78 -19.27 -6.40
CA ALA A 28 -11.01 -18.89 -7.80
C ALA A 28 -12.47 -18.46 -8.08
N ASP A 29 -13.40 -18.80 -7.18
CA ASP A 29 -14.78 -18.30 -7.19
C ASP A 29 -14.89 -16.86 -6.69
N GLU A 30 -13.83 -16.34 -6.07
CA GLU A 30 -13.79 -14.99 -5.48
C GLU A 30 -12.79 -14.07 -6.17
N HIS A 31 -11.63 -14.59 -6.61
CA HIS A 31 -10.55 -13.81 -7.21
C HIS A 31 -10.02 -14.48 -8.48
N GLN A 32 -9.86 -13.71 -9.56
CA GLN A 32 -9.27 -14.17 -10.81
C GLN A 32 -8.30 -13.13 -11.37
N VAL A 33 -7.07 -13.53 -11.69
CA VAL A 33 -6.13 -12.68 -12.40
C VAL A 33 -6.31 -12.88 -13.90
N VAL A 34 -6.84 -11.87 -14.60
CA VAL A 34 -7.27 -12.01 -16.00
C VAL A 34 -6.33 -11.32 -17.00
N ALA A 35 -5.52 -10.37 -16.53
CA ALA A 35 -4.59 -9.67 -17.40
C ALA A 35 -3.37 -9.13 -16.63
N VAL A 36 -2.25 -8.99 -17.33
CA VAL A 36 -1.07 -8.27 -16.86
C VAL A 36 -0.56 -7.34 -17.95
N ALA A 37 -0.04 -6.19 -17.55
CA ALA A 37 0.66 -5.28 -18.44
C ALA A 37 2.02 -4.89 -17.87
N ALA A 38 2.98 -4.71 -18.77
CA ALA A 38 4.27 -4.10 -18.48
C ALA A 38 4.69 -3.26 -19.69
N ARG A 39 5.58 -2.28 -19.47
CA ARG A 39 6.14 -1.45 -20.54
C ARG A 39 6.94 -2.23 -21.61
N ASP A 40 7.26 -3.49 -21.32
CA ASP A 40 7.91 -4.41 -22.22
C ASP A 40 7.00 -5.64 -22.38
N VAL A 41 6.53 -5.87 -23.60
CA VAL A 41 5.60 -6.97 -23.90
C VAL A 41 6.22 -8.35 -23.64
N GLY A 42 7.55 -8.49 -23.78
CA GLY A 42 8.26 -9.73 -23.48
C GLY A 42 8.20 -10.08 -22.00
N LYS A 43 8.42 -9.08 -21.13
CA LYS A 43 8.24 -9.21 -19.67
C LYS A 43 6.79 -9.52 -19.30
N ALA A 44 5.83 -8.84 -19.91
CA ALA A 44 4.40 -9.12 -19.66
C ALA A 44 4.04 -10.56 -20.05
N LYS A 45 4.47 -11.04 -21.22
CA LYS A 45 4.25 -12.42 -21.67
C LYS A 45 4.93 -13.45 -20.77
N SER A 46 6.17 -13.19 -20.36
CA SER A 46 6.91 -14.08 -19.46
C SER A 46 6.23 -14.18 -18.09
N PHE A 47 5.76 -13.04 -17.55
CA PHE A 47 5.01 -13.00 -16.30
C PHE A 47 3.66 -13.70 -16.42
N ALA A 48 2.92 -13.47 -17.51
CA ALA A 48 1.66 -14.14 -17.78
C ALA A 48 1.82 -15.66 -17.89
N GLN A 49 2.87 -16.12 -18.57
CA GLN A 49 3.19 -17.54 -18.65
C GLN A 49 3.52 -18.14 -17.28
N LEU A 50 4.32 -17.45 -16.47
CA LEU A 50 4.70 -17.90 -15.12
C LEU A 50 3.49 -18.09 -14.20
N HIS A 51 2.51 -17.19 -14.30
CA HIS A 51 1.34 -17.17 -13.42
C HIS A 51 0.07 -17.77 -14.05
N GLY A 52 0.11 -18.21 -15.32
CA GLY A 52 -1.08 -18.71 -16.02
C GLY A 52 -2.15 -17.63 -16.27
N ILE A 53 -1.72 -16.37 -16.49
CA ILE A 53 -2.63 -15.24 -16.78
C ILE A 53 -2.98 -15.25 -18.27
N PRO A 54 -4.27 -15.17 -18.66
CA PRO A 54 -4.68 -15.39 -20.05
C PRO A 54 -4.32 -14.23 -21.00
N LYS A 55 -4.22 -12.99 -20.50
CA LYS A 55 -3.92 -11.80 -21.31
C LYS A 55 -2.65 -11.08 -20.84
N ALA A 56 -1.79 -10.71 -21.80
CA ALA A 56 -0.55 -9.99 -21.55
C ALA A 56 -0.41 -8.82 -22.53
N PHE A 57 -0.25 -7.62 -21.99
CA PHE A 57 -0.19 -6.37 -22.77
C PHE A 57 1.19 -5.70 -22.67
N GLY A 58 1.59 -5.03 -23.76
CA GLY A 58 2.86 -4.29 -23.85
C GLY A 58 2.78 -2.84 -23.37
N SER A 59 1.58 -2.39 -23.02
CA SER A 59 1.29 -1.05 -22.53
C SER A 59 0.21 -1.08 -21.46
N TYR A 60 0.19 -0.06 -20.61
CA TYR A 60 -0.87 0.08 -19.61
C TYR A 60 -2.17 0.58 -20.26
N GLU A 61 -2.10 1.18 -21.45
CA GLU A 61 -3.22 1.71 -22.21
C GLU A 61 -4.13 0.58 -22.67
N GLU A 62 -3.54 -0.50 -23.19
CA GLU A 62 -4.25 -1.72 -23.55
C GLU A 62 -4.96 -2.35 -22.33
N LEU A 63 -4.30 -2.40 -21.16
CA LEU A 63 -4.90 -2.90 -19.93
C LEU A 63 -6.10 -2.04 -19.49
N ALA A 64 -5.98 -0.72 -19.58
CA ALA A 64 -7.04 0.21 -19.20
C ALA A 64 -8.29 0.08 -20.10
N GLN A 65 -8.13 -0.38 -21.35
CA GLN A 65 -9.21 -0.58 -22.32
C GLN A 65 -9.90 -1.95 -22.21
N ASP A 66 -9.31 -2.90 -21.48
CA ASP A 66 -9.81 -4.26 -21.37
C ASP A 66 -11.07 -4.34 -20.51
N SER A 67 -12.23 -4.64 -21.13
CA SER A 67 -13.52 -4.70 -20.44
C SER A 67 -13.68 -5.84 -19.44
N ASP A 68 -12.78 -6.84 -19.44
CA ASP A 68 -12.88 -7.98 -18.53
C ASP A 68 -12.25 -7.72 -17.16
N ILE A 69 -11.67 -6.54 -16.93
CA ILE A 69 -11.02 -6.17 -15.68
C ILE A 69 -11.96 -5.35 -14.81
N ASP A 70 -12.20 -5.82 -13.58
CA ASP A 70 -13.03 -5.15 -12.57
C ASP A 70 -12.23 -4.19 -11.70
N VAL A 71 -10.96 -4.50 -11.45
CA VAL A 71 -10.04 -3.69 -10.64
C VAL A 71 -8.60 -3.96 -11.08
N VAL A 72 -7.74 -2.95 -10.96
CA VAL A 72 -6.31 -3.10 -11.23
C VAL A 72 -5.48 -2.97 -9.96
N TYR A 73 -4.42 -3.76 -9.88
CA TYR A 73 -3.36 -3.63 -8.90
C TYR A 73 -2.14 -2.95 -9.54
N ILE A 74 -1.69 -1.83 -8.96
CA ILE A 74 -0.53 -1.08 -9.43
C ILE A 74 0.69 -1.41 -8.58
N GLY A 75 1.55 -2.30 -9.10
CA GLY A 75 2.81 -2.72 -8.47
C GLY A 75 4.04 -2.24 -9.25
N VAL A 76 4.00 -1.00 -9.76
CA VAL A 76 5.12 -0.37 -10.48
C VAL A 76 6.07 0.35 -9.51
N ILE A 77 7.10 1.02 -10.01
CA ILE A 77 8.00 1.83 -9.15
C ILE A 77 7.29 3.11 -8.68
N HIS A 78 7.67 3.64 -7.51
CA HIS A 78 6.98 4.77 -6.87
C HIS A 78 6.75 5.99 -7.79
N PRO A 79 7.74 6.45 -8.60
CA PRO A 79 7.55 7.61 -9.50
C PRO A 79 6.56 7.37 -10.64
N LYS A 80 6.02 6.16 -10.78
CA LYS A 80 5.05 5.80 -11.82
C LYS A 80 3.65 5.55 -11.27
N HIS A 81 3.45 5.56 -9.94
CA HIS A 81 2.14 5.33 -9.33
C HIS A 81 1.10 6.34 -9.82
N LEU A 82 1.38 7.65 -9.77
CA LEU A 82 0.46 8.68 -10.24
C LEU A 82 0.11 8.50 -11.73
N SER A 83 1.11 8.43 -12.60
CA SER A 83 0.87 8.36 -14.05
C SER A 83 0.05 7.13 -14.45
N VAL A 84 0.37 5.96 -13.87
CA VAL A 84 -0.38 4.73 -14.15
C VAL A 84 -1.75 4.78 -13.49
N GLY A 85 -1.87 5.29 -12.26
CA GLY A 85 -3.14 5.45 -11.56
C GLY A 85 -4.13 6.32 -12.32
N LEU A 86 -3.71 7.50 -12.78
CA LEU A 86 -4.54 8.39 -13.61
C LEU A 86 -5.00 7.73 -14.89
N GLN A 87 -4.12 6.95 -15.54
CA GLN A 87 -4.43 6.24 -16.77
C GLN A 87 -5.46 5.12 -16.55
N MET A 88 -5.35 4.37 -15.45
CA MET A 88 -6.33 3.35 -15.08
C MET A 88 -7.69 3.96 -14.76
N LEU A 89 -7.71 5.05 -13.99
CA LEU A 89 -8.93 5.78 -13.68
C LEU A 89 -9.57 6.39 -14.95
N ALA A 90 -8.77 6.89 -15.90
CA ALA A 90 -9.25 7.35 -17.20
C ALA A 90 -9.89 6.23 -18.05
N GLY A 91 -9.39 4.99 -17.92
CA GLY A 91 -9.99 3.77 -18.46
C GLY A 91 -11.19 3.23 -17.66
N ASN A 92 -11.71 3.99 -16.70
CA ASN A 92 -12.78 3.59 -15.78
C ASN A 92 -12.46 2.33 -14.94
N LYS A 93 -11.18 2.16 -14.55
CA LYS A 93 -10.75 1.04 -13.69
C LYS A 93 -10.65 1.48 -12.23
N PRO A 94 -11.35 0.81 -11.30
CA PRO A 94 -11.00 0.82 -9.88
C PRO A 94 -9.53 0.46 -9.65
N VAL A 95 -8.90 1.05 -8.64
CA VAL A 95 -7.46 0.93 -8.40
C VAL A 95 -7.16 0.53 -6.96
N LEU A 96 -6.34 -0.52 -6.80
CA LEU A 96 -5.48 -0.74 -5.64
C LEU A 96 -4.05 -0.35 -6.02
N CYS A 97 -3.45 0.64 -5.35
CA CYS A 97 -2.12 1.14 -5.70
C CYS A 97 -1.10 0.86 -4.59
N GLU A 98 0.06 0.32 -4.94
CA GLU A 98 1.15 0.07 -3.99
C GLU A 98 1.56 1.32 -3.20
N LYS A 99 2.08 1.07 -1.99
CA LYS A 99 2.61 2.10 -1.11
C LYS A 99 4.07 2.45 -1.50
N PRO A 100 4.55 3.67 -1.19
CA PRO A 100 3.74 4.83 -0.80
C PRO A 100 2.81 5.22 -1.95
N PHE A 101 1.62 5.72 -1.62
CA PHE A 101 0.56 5.93 -2.61
C PHE A 101 1.02 6.67 -3.87
N THR A 102 1.80 7.74 -3.69
CA THR A 102 2.48 8.54 -4.73
C THR A 102 3.76 9.16 -4.16
N MET A 103 4.52 9.94 -4.94
CA MET A 103 5.79 10.50 -4.48
C MET A 103 5.63 11.63 -3.45
N ASN A 104 4.48 12.31 -3.43
CA ASN A 104 4.24 13.43 -2.51
C ASN A 104 2.74 13.74 -2.33
N ALA A 105 2.44 14.66 -1.42
CA ALA A 105 1.06 15.05 -1.09
C ALA A 105 0.29 15.68 -2.26
N CYS A 106 0.96 16.37 -3.18
CA CYS A 106 0.31 16.96 -4.35
C CYS A 106 -0.16 15.86 -5.31
N GLU A 107 0.71 14.89 -5.61
CA GLU A 107 0.37 13.74 -6.45
C GLU A 107 -0.73 12.89 -5.81
N THR A 108 -0.69 12.72 -4.48
CA THR A 108 -1.72 12.00 -3.72
C THR A 108 -3.10 12.65 -3.93
N GLN A 109 -3.17 13.97 -3.77
CA GLN A 109 -4.40 14.74 -3.98
C GLN A 109 -4.90 14.64 -5.42
N GLU A 110 -3.99 14.71 -6.40
CA GLU A 110 -4.33 14.59 -7.82
C GLU A 110 -4.98 13.23 -8.13
N LEU A 111 -4.40 12.14 -7.63
CA LEU A 111 -4.92 10.79 -7.82
C LEU A 111 -6.30 10.61 -7.16
N ILE A 112 -6.47 11.11 -5.93
CA ILE A 112 -7.75 11.06 -5.20
C ILE A 112 -8.83 11.85 -5.93
N ASN A 113 -8.53 13.07 -6.36
CA ASN A 113 -9.47 13.91 -7.11
C ASN A 113 -9.92 13.23 -8.43
N ALA A 114 -8.98 12.56 -9.12
CA ALA A 114 -9.28 11.81 -10.32
C ALA A 114 -10.24 10.64 -10.07
N ALA A 115 -10.08 9.90 -8.96
CA ALA A 115 -10.98 8.81 -8.61
C ALA A 115 -12.37 9.32 -8.18
N GLN A 116 -12.41 10.35 -7.32
CA GLN A 116 -13.65 10.94 -6.81
C GLN A 116 -14.49 11.56 -7.94
N SER A 117 -13.87 12.31 -8.86
CA SER A 117 -14.57 12.92 -10.01
C SER A 117 -15.20 11.90 -10.95
N ARG A 118 -14.75 10.65 -10.91
CA ARG A 118 -15.28 9.53 -11.70
C ARG A 118 -16.16 8.58 -10.90
N GLY A 119 -16.26 8.76 -9.58
CA GLY A 119 -16.94 7.82 -8.69
C GLY A 119 -16.36 6.41 -8.78
N LEU A 120 -15.04 6.28 -8.91
CA LEU A 120 -14.33 4.99 -8.97
C LEU A 120 -13.74 4.64 -7.61
N PHE A 121 -13.63 3.34 -7.35
CA PHE A 121 -12.94 2.87 -6.16
C PHE A 121 -11.44 3.11 -6.26
N LEU A 122 -10.85 3.62 -5.19
CA LEU A 122 -9.42 3.84 -5.05
C LEU A 122 -8.98 3.45 -3.62
N MET A 123 -7.86 2.75 -3.51
CA MET A 123 -7.27 2.38 -2.22
C MET A 123 -5.73 2.34 -2.32
N GLU A 124 -5.05 2.87 -1.32
CA GLU A 124 -3.62 2.64 -1.09
C GLU A 124 -3.42 1.24 -0.48
N ALA A 125 -2.50 0.45 -1.04
CA ALA A 125 -2.14 -0.90 -0.57
C ALA A 125 -1.28 -0.84 0.70
N MET A 126 -1.83 -0.22 1.75
CA MET A 126 -1.24 -0.21 3.08
C MET A 126 -1.55 -1.53 3.80
N TRP A 127 -1.09 -2.63 3.21
CA TRP A 127 -1.40 -4.02 3.56
C TRP A 127 -1.35 -4.33 5.06
N THR A 128 -0.38 -3.74 5.79
CA THR A 128 -0.20 -3.87 7.24
C THR A 128 -1.50 -3.64 8.00
N ARG A 129 -2.38 -2.74 7.53
CA ARG A 129 -3.66 -2.41 8.19
C ARG A 129 -4.68 -3.54 8.24
N PHE A 130 -4.54 -4.49 7.34
CA PHE A 130 -5.48 -5.58 7.18
C PHE A 130 -5.04 -6.84 7.94
N PHE A 131 -3.83 -6.83 8.50
CA PHE A 131 -3.42 -7.87 9.43
C PHE A 131 -4.30 -7.77 10.69
N PRO A 132 -4.85 -8.89 11.19
CA PRO A 132 -5.68 -8.90 12.40
C PRO A 132 -5.01 -8.22 13.59
N VAL A 133 -3.70 -8.43 13.75
CA VAL A 133 -2.88 -7.78 14.78
C VAL A 133 -2.95 -6.25 14.72
N TYR A 134 -2.91 -5.68 13.51
CA TYR A 134 -2.85 -4.23 13.34
C TYR A 134 -4.21 -3.56 13.51
N GLN A 135 -5.32 -4.24 13.21
CA GLN A 135 -6.67 -3.73 13.48
C GLN A 135 -6.92 -3.52 14.98
N GLU A 136 -6.45 -4.45 15.81
CA GLU A 136 -6.43 -4.31 17.26
C GLU A 136 -5.53 -3.13 17.70
N PHE A 137 -4.38 -2.95 17.03
CA PHE A 137 -3.44 -1.88 17.33
C PHE A 137 -3.98 -0.47 16.97
N ILE A 138 -4.48 -0.23 15.74
CA ILE A 138 -4.98 1.11 15.30
C ILE A 138 -6.08 1.63 16.22
N SER A 139 -7.03 0.75 16.56
CA SER A 139 -8.21 1.11 17.35
C SER A 139 -7.84 1.74 18.69
N MET A 140 -6.64 1.41 19.21
CA MET A 140 -6.19 1.84 20.53
C MET A 140 -5.43 3.16 20.55
N VAL A 141 -4.82 3.60 19.43
CA VAL A 141 -3.82 4.69 19.52
C VAL A 141 -4.30 6.01 18.95
N TYR A 142 -4.73 6.07 17.68
CA TYR A 142 -4.91 7.38 17.03
C TYR A 142 -6.13 7.51 16.12
N ASN A 143 -6.79 6.43 15.67
CA ASN A 143 -8.05 6.49 14.90
C ASN A 143 -8.12 7.60 13.81
N GLY A 144 -7.04 7.77 13.03
CA GLY A 144 -6.95 8.80 11.99
C GLY A 144 -6.76 10.26 12.49
N GLU A 145 -6.45 10.46 13.77
CA GLU A 145 -6.16 11.78 14.34
C GLU A 145 -4.91 12.40 13.68
N LYS A 146 -4.98 13.70 13.43
CA LYS A 146 -3.84 14.47 12.94
C LYS A 146 -2.98 14.94 14.12
N PRO A 147 -1.65 14.77 14.07
CA PRO A 147 -0.76 15.30 15.11
C PRO A 147 -0.79 16.83 15.15
N GLU A 148 -0.75 17.39 16.36
CA GLU A 148 -0.64 18.82 16.65
C GLU A 148 0.76 19.35 16.29
N GLU A 149 1.81 18.56 16.55
CA GLU A 149 3.20 18.89 16.25
C GLU A 149 3.95 17.70 15.64
N ILE A 150 4.89 17.99 14.74
CA ILE A 150 5.76 17.01 14.09
C ILE A 150 7.19 17.55 14.15
N HIS A 151 8.10 16.78 14.72
CA HIS A 151 9.53 17.08 14.77
C HIS A 151 10.30 15.87 14.23
N SER A 152 11.30 16.08 13.38
CA SER A 152 12.12 15.02 12.81
C SER A 152 13.56 15.44 12.62
N THR A 153 14.47 14.48 12.78
CA THR A 153 15.91 14.65 12.56
C THR A 153 16.51 13.36 12.00
N GLY A 154 17.62 13.45 11.29
CA GLY A 154 18.18 12.30 10.58
C GLY A 154 19.42 12.62 9.76
N THR A 155 19.89 11.59 9.08
CA THR A 155 21.00 11.64 8.13
C THR A 155 20.50 11.33 6.72
N LEU A 156 21.22 11.82 5.71
CA LEU A 156 20.96 11.55 4.30
C LEU A 156 22.08 10.68 3.74
N CYS A 157 21.74 9.83 2.78
CA CYS A 157 22.70 9.18 1.91
C CYS A 157 23.40 10.21 1.01
N ASP A 158 24.56 9.85 0.45
CA ASP A 158 25.26 10.67 -0.56
C ASP A 158 24.40 10.99 -1.79
N THR A 159 23.37 10.18 -2.05
CA THR A 159 22.41 10.37 -3.14
C THR A 159 21.32 11.41 -2.83
N GLY A 160 21.29 11.97 -1.61
CA GLY A 160 20.29 12.93 -1.15
C GLY A 160 18.96 12.33 -0.67
N VAL A 161 18.85 10.99 -0.63
CA VAL A 161 17.72 10.27 -0.03
C VAL A 161 17.93 10.19 1.48
N ASP A 162 16.86 10.26 2.27
CA ASP A 162 16.92 10.03 3.71
C ASP A 162 17.45 8.63 4.05
N GLU A 163 18.47 8.59 4.91
CA GLU A 163 19.13 7.34 5.30
C GLU A 163 18.54 6.80 6.60
N THR A 164 18.63 7.59 7.66
CA THR A 164 18.13 7.26 8.99
C THR A 164 17.36 8.46 9.51
N VAL A 165 16.10 8.25 9.88
CA VAL A 165 15.20 9.32 10.33
C VAL A 165 14.55 8.91 11.64
N THR A 166 14.54 9.81 12.60
CA THR A 166 13.71 9.72 13.81
C THR A 166 12.67 10.83 13.78
N VAL A 167 11.42 10.47 14.08
CA VAL A 167 10.26 11.37 14.07
C VAL A 167 9.54 11.29 15.41
N ILE A 168 9.14 12.46 15.91
CA ILE A 168 8.28 12.65 17.08
C ILE A 168 6.99 13.32 16.61
N LEU A 169 5.87 12.71 16.96
CA LEU A 169 4.52 13.17 16.66
C LEU A 169 3.80 13.46 17.98
N LYS A 170 3.33 14.68 18.17
CA LYS A 170 2.52 15.05 19.34
C LYS A 170 1.05 15.07 18.96
N TYR A 171 0.24 14.37 19.73
CA TYR A 171 -1.21 14.28 19.56
C TYR A 171 -1.93 14.93 20.74
N SER A 172 -3.24 15.14 20.57
CA SER A 172 -4.07 15.69 21.64
C SER A 172 -4.06 14.79 22.89
N GLY A 173 -4.27 15.39 24.06
CA GLY A 173 -4.23 14.68 25.34
C GLY A 173 -2.81 14.29 25.78
N ASN A 174 -1.78 15.02 25.32
CA ASN A 174 -0.37 14.80 25.65
C ASN A 174 0.16 13.40 25.28
N ARG A 175 -0.39 12.81 24.21
CA ARG A 175 0.10 11.54 23.66
C ARG A 175 1.25 11.80 22.68
N LEU A 176 2.23 10.91 22.67
CA LEU A 176 3.39 10.98 21.79
C LEU A 176 3.52 9.69 20.98
N GLY A 177 3.74 9.85 19.68
CA GLY A 177 4.23 8.80 18.79
C GLY A 177 5.69 9.06 18.45
N ILE A 178 6.54 8.04 18.51
CA ILE A 178 7.94 8.14 18.12
C ILE A 178 8.26 6.94 17.23
N PHE A 179 8.91 7.18 16.10
CA PHE A 179 9.44 6.10 15.28
C PHE A 179 10.80 6.48 14.70
N THR A 180 11.61 5.45 14.45
CA THR A 180 12.87 5.56 13.72
C THR A 180 12.83 4.57 12.56
N CYS A 181 13.20 5.03 11.37
CA CYS A 181 13.44 4.17 10.21
C CYS A 181 14.86 4.36 9.71
N SER A 182 15.44 3.32 9.11
CA SER A 182 16.76 3.38 8.48
C SER A 182 16.82 2.47 7.25
N LEU A 183 17.51 2.94 6.21
CA LEU A 183 17.86 2.14 5.03
C LEU A 183 19.08 1.25 5.27
N LEU A 184 20.02 1.68 6.12
CA LEU A 184 21.32 1.03 6.29
C LEU A 184 21.44 0.25 7.59
N MET A 185 20.79 0.72 8.66
CA MET A 185 20.89 0.10 9.97
C MET A 185 19.71 -0.84 10.23
N PRO A 186 19.97 -2.13 10.55
CA PRO A 186 18.90 -2.99 11.05
C PRO A 186 18.43 -2.48 12.42
N LEU A 187 17.14 -2.22 12.54
CA LEU A 187 16.48 -1.84 13.80
C LEU A 187 15.73 -3.05 14.38
N SER A 188 15.21 -2.90 15.61
CA SER A 188 14.45 -3.95 16.29
C SER A 188 13.17 -4.35 15.55
N ASN A 189 12.64 -3.45 14.71
CA ASN A 189 11.48 -3.69 13.83
C ASN A 189 10.22 -4.14 14.59
N GLU A 190 10.06 -3.66 15.82
CA GLU A 190 8.92 -3.89 16.71
C GLU A 190 8.20 -2.56 17.00
N GLY A 191 6.94 -2.64 17.45
CA GLY A 191 6.13 -1.48 17.81
C GLY A 191 5.57 -1.61 19.23
N PHE A 192 5.35 -0.47 19.90
CA PHE A 192 4.84 -0.46 21.27
C PHE A 192 3.75 0.60 21.47
N ILE A 193 2.82 0.29 22.38
CA ILE A 193 1.90 1.25 22.99
C ILE A 193 2.07 1.12 24.50
N PHE A 194 2.26 2.26 25.18
CA PHE A 194 2.38 2.31 26.62
C PHE A 194 1.27 3.14 27.22
N SER A 195 0.70 2.66 28.32
CA SER A 195 -0.30 3.34 29.13
C SER A 195 -0.04 3.08 30.61
N PRO A 196 -0.65 3.85 31.53
CA PRO A 196 -0.59 3.54 32.95
C PRO A 196 -1.16 2.15 33.31
N GLN A 197 -2.02 1.58 32.47
CA GLN A 197 -2.66 0.28 32.69
C GLN A 197 -1.81 -0.90 32.21
N GLY A 198 -0.76 -0.65 31.42
CA GLY A 198 0.06 -1.68 30.81
C GLY A 198 0.56 -1.28 29.43
N HIS A 199 1.10 -2.26 28.72
CA HIS A 199 1.66 -2.07 27.39
C HIS A 199 1.21 -3.15 26.41
N ILE A 200 1.30 -2.78 25.14
CA ILE A 200 1.14 -3.65 23.98
C ILE A 200 2.43 -3.59 23.20
N LYS A 201 2.91 -4.74 22.77
CA LYS A 201 4.08 -4.93 21.91
C LYS A 201 3.66 -5.70 20.67
N ILE A 202 4.04 -5.20 19.52
CA ILE A 202 4.02 -5.91 18.24
C ILE A 202 5.45 -6.34 17.95
N PRO A 203 5.82 -7.61 18.13
CA PRO A 203 7.15 -8.11 17.80
C PRO A 203 7.44 -7.98 16.31
N ALA A 204 8.73 -8.05 15.95
CA ALA A 204 9.14 -8.04 14.56
C ALA A 204 8.57 -9.24 13.76
N PRO A 205 8.22 -9.05 12.48
CA PRO A 205 8.26 -7.80 11.71
C PRO A 205 6.99 -6.94 11.90
N LEU A 206 7.14 -5.71 12.42
CA LEU A 206 6.04 -4.76 12.66
C LEU A 206 5.17 -4.49 11.43
N TRP A 207 5.75 -4.50 10.23
CA TRP A 207 5.04 -4.17 8.99
C TRP A 207 4.21 -5.33 8.42
N CYS A 208 4.37 -6.55 8.95
CA CYS A 208 3.54 -7.71 8.58
C CYS A 208 3.36 -8.65 9.79
N PRO A 209 2.72 -8.17 10.87
CA PRO A 209 2.79 -8.79 12.18
C PRO A 209 1.83 -9.97 12.34
N THR A 210 2.29 -11.02 13.00
CA THR A 210 1.51 -12.25 13.29
C THR A 210 1.31 -12.49 14.79
N LYS A 211 1.83 -11.60 15.64
CA LYS A 211 1.78 -11.74 17.08
C LYS A 211 1.58 -10.39 17.76
N ILE A 212 0.87 -10.41 18.87
CA ILE A 212 0.73 -9.31 19.81
C ILE A 212 1.06 -9.83 21.21
N GLU A 213 1.88 -9.08 21.94
CA GLU A 213 2.24 -9.36 23.31
C GLU A 213 1.71 -8.22 24.18
N THR A 214 0.96 -8.53 25.23
CA THR A 214 0.36 -7.51 26.09
C THR A 214 0.61 -7.82 27.55
N SER A 215 0.38 -6.82 28.41
CA SER A 215 0.39 -7.02 29.86
C SER A 215 -0.70 -7.99 30.36
N TRP A 216 -1.65 -8.37 29.51
CA TRP A 216 -2.80 -9.22 29.85
C TRP A 216 -2.79 -10.58 29.13
N GLY A 217 -1.79 -10.84 28.29
CA GLY A 217 -1.67 -12.08 27.53
C GLY A 217 -1.13 -11.86 26.12
N ASN A 218 -0.71 -12.95 25.49
CA ASN A 218 -0.17 -12.95 24.14
C ASN A 218 -1.19 -13.60 23.19
N MET A 219 -1.26 -13.09 21.96
CA MET A 219 -2.10 -13.68 20.91
C MET A 219 -1.26 -13.86 19.65
N GLU A 220 -1.53 -14.95 18.92
CA GLU A 220 -0.91 -15.28 17.65
C GLU A 220 -1.97 -15.41 16.57
N PHE A 221 -1.65 -14.90 15.39
CA PHE A 221 -2.49 -14.82 14.22
C PHE A 221 -1.71 -15.45 13.06
N PRO A 222 -1.86 -16.77 12.84
CA PRO A 222 -1.12 -17.46 11.80
C PRO A 222 -1.50 -16.91 10.42
N LEU A 223 -0.52 -16.87 9.52
CA LEU A 223 -0.74 -16.39 8.17
C LEU A 223 -1.53 -17.41 7.34
N PRO A 224 -2.29 -16.95 6.34
CA PRO A 224 -2.98 -17.84 5.42
C PRO A 224 -1.96 -18.66 4.62
N PRO A 225 -2.26 -19.94 4.36
CA PRO A 225 -1.38 -20.78 3.55
C PRO A 225 -1.37 -20.27 2.11
N ILE A 226 -0.20 -20.31 1.48
CA ILE A 226 -0.02 -19.98 0.07
C ILE A 226 0.63 -21.15 -0.67
N SER A 227 0.32 -21.25 -1.97
CA SER A 227 0.77 -22.37 -2.81
C SER A 227 2.22 -22.25 -3.28
N ALA A 228 2.83 -21.07 -3.17
CA ALA A 228 4.22 -20.81 -3.52
C ALA A 228 4.87 -19.78 -2.59
N THR A 229 6.18 -19.64 -2.64
CA THR A 229 6.93 -18.68 -1.82
C THR A 229 6.81 -17.26 -2.35
N THR A 230 6.76 -16.27 -1.46
CA THR A 230 6.81 -14.84 -1.80
C THR A 230 8.24 -14.29 -1.74
N ASN A 231 8.50 -13.21 -2.48
CA ASN A 231 9.76 -12.46 -2.45
C ASN A 231 9.93 -11.68 -1.14
N PHE A 232 8.83 -11.21 -0.55
CA PHE A 232 8.84 -10.44 0.69
C PHE A 232 8.29 -11.23 1.88
N THR A 233 8.83 -10.94 3.07
CA THR A 233 8.47 -11.58 4.34
C THR A 233 6.97 -11.49 4.60
N ASN A 234 6.35 -12.62 4.95
CA ASN A 234 4.92 -12.73 5.24
C ASN A 234 4.01 -12.24 4.10
N GLY A 235 4.47 -12.34 2.85
CA GLY A 235 3.72 -11.88 1.67
C GLY A 235 2.32 -12.49 1.54
N SER A 236 2.05 -13.67 2.12
CA SER A 236 0.70 -14.25 2.18
C SER A 236 -0.33 -13.32 2.83
N GLY A 237 0.07 -12.39 3.69
CA GLY A 237 -0.83 -11.40 4.30
C GLY A 237 -1.45 -10.40 3.32
N MET A 238 -0.96 -10.30 2.08
CA MET A 238 -1.62 -9.47 1.05
C MET A 238 -3.03 -9.97 0.68
N CYS A 239 -3.42 -11.18 1.09
CA CYS A 239 -4.80 -11.66 0.87
C CYS A 239 -5.81 -10.79 1.63
N TYR A 240 -5.44 -10.26 2.79
CA TYR A 240 -6.34 -9.46 3.62
C TYR A 240 -6.76 -8.16 2.94
N GLU A 241 -5.84 -7.48 2.23
CA GLU A 241 -6.18 -6.28 1.46
C GLU A 241 -6.90 -6.62 0.14
N ALA A 242 -6.60 -7.76 -0.48
CA ALA A 242 -7.33 -8.22 -1.66
C ALA A 242 -8.80 -8.52 -1.32
N ASP A 243 -9.06 -9.18 -0.19
CA ASP A 243 -10.40 -9.43 0.35
C ASP A 243 -11.13 -8.12 0.67
N GLU A 244 -10.44 -7.13 1.24
CA GLU A 244 -11.03 -5.82 1.49
C GLU A 244 -11.46 -5.14 0.19
N VAL A 245 -10.61 -5.14 -0.85
CA VAL A 245 -10.97 -4.56 -2.15
C VAL A 245 -12.21 -5.24 -2.69
N ARG A 246 -12.24 -6.57 -2.73
CA ARG A 246 -13.41 -7.33 -3.16
C ARG A 246 -14.65 -6.95 -2.34
N ARG A 247 -14.54 -6.92 -1.02
CA ARG A 247 -15.64 -6.54 -0.11
C ARG A 247 -16.17 -5.14 -0.40
N CYS A 248 -15.28 -4.18 -0.68
CA CYS A 248 -15.65 -2.81 -1.01
C CYS A 248 -16.36 -2.73 -2.36
N LEU A 249 -15.82 -3.38 -3.39
CA LEU A 249 -16.42 -3.42 -4.73
C LEU A 249 -17.83 -4.06 -4.70
N LEU A 250 -17.99 -5.18 -4.01
CA LEU A 250 -19.29 -5.86 -3.85
C LEU A 250 -20.33 -5.00 -3.12
N LYS A 251 -19.89 -4.12 -2.20
CA LYS A 251 -20.76 -3.17 -1.50
C LYS A 251 -20.92 -1.83 -2.23
N GLY A 252 -20.28 -1.64 -3.38
CA GLY A 252 -20.32 -0.40 -4.14
C GLY A 252 -19.56 0.76 -3.49
N PHE A 253 -18.67 0.48 -2.52
CA PHE A 253 -17.83 1.50 -1.89
C PHE A 253 -16.81 2.06 -2.87
N LYS A 254 -16.42 3.33 -2.65
CA LYS A 254 -15.45 4.07 -3.48
C LYS A 254 -14.09 4.24 -2.82
N GLU A 255 -13.97 3.78 -1.58
CA GLU A 255 -12.74 3.70 -0.80
C GLU A 255 -12.95 2.66 0.30
N SER A 256 -11.87 2.21 0.94
CA SER A 256 -11.97 1.32 2.09
C SER A 256 -12.29 2.12 3.36
N PRO A 257 -13.22 1.67 4.22
CA PRO A 257 -13.39 2.23 5.55
C PRO A 257 -12.22 1.93 6.50
N ILE A 258 -11.38 0.94 6.19
CA ILE A 258 -10.18 0.55 6.97
C ILE A 258 -8.95 1.35 6.50
N MET A 259 -8.88 1.67 5.21
CA MET A 259 -7.91 2.60 4.64
C MET A 259 -8.61 3.72 3.85
N PRO A 260 -9.20 4.71 4.54
CA PRO A 260 -9.85 5.85 3.89
C PRO A 260 -8.84 6.72 3.14
N LEU A 261 -9.27 7.36 2.04
CA LEU A 261 -8.42 8.25 1.24
C LEU A 261 -7.96 9.47 2.05
N ALA A 262 -8.79 9.97 2.97
CA ALA A 262 -8.42 11.03 3.90
C ALA A 262 -7.23 10.65 4.79
N GLU A 263 -7.07 9.36 5.08
CA GLU A 263 -5.92 8.88 5.86
C GLU A 263 -4.66 8.75 5.01
N SER A 264 -4.77 8.33 3.74
CA SER A 264 -3.66 8.42 2.78
C SER A 264 -3.18 9.86 2.60
N GLU A 265 -4.10 10.84 2.53
CA GLU A 265 -3.76 12.27 2.49
C GLU A 265 -3.04 12.72 3.76
N LEU A 266 -3.54 12.31 4.93
CA LEU A 266 -2.92 12.61 6.21
C LEU A 266 -1.48 12.06 6.27
N LEU A 267 -1.27 10.78 5.96
CA LEU A 267 0.04 10.13 5.94
C LEU A 267 1.01 10.84 4.98
N SER A 268 0.54 11.16 3.78
CA SER A 268 1.34 11.90 2.79
C SER A 268 1.71 13.31 3.29
N SER A 269 0.80 13.98 4.00
CA SER A 269 1.08 15.29 4.61
C SER A 269 2.09 15.23 5.76
N ILE A 270 2.07 14.16 6.56
CA ILE A 270 3.04 13.89 7.63
C ILE A 270 4.41 13.63 7.01
N MET A 271 4.49 12.74 6.02
CA MET A 271 5.73 12.43 5.30
C MET A 271 6.35 13.67 4.65
N LYS A 272 5.53 14.52 4.01
CA LYS A 272 5.99 15.80 3.47
C LYS A 272 6.65 16.67 4.54
N LYS A 273 6.02 16.82 5.72
CA LYS A 273 6.57 17.63 6.82
C LYS A 273 7.88 17.05 7.36
N VAL A 274 7.98 15.73 7.50
CA VAL A 274 9.19 15.05 7.95
C VAL A 274 10.34 15.30 6.97
N LEU A 275 10.12 15.03 5.68
CA LEU A 275 11.15 15.20 4.64
C LEU A 275 11.60 16.66 4.51
N MET A 276 10.67 17.62 4.63
CA MET A 276 11.00 19.05 4.62
C MET A 276 11.96 19.44 5.76
N GLN A 277 11.80 18.88 6.97
CA GLN A 277 12.69 19.18 8.10
C GLN A 277 14.08 18.56 7.92
N LEU A 278 14.21 17.51 7.11
CA LEU A 278 15.48 16.90 6.72
C LEU A 278 16.14 17.60 5.53
N GLY A 279 15.46 18.56 4.89
CA GLY A 279 15.93 19.17 3.65
C GLY A 279 15.80 18.27 2.41
N VAL A 280 15.01 17.19 2.48
CA VAL A 280 14.77 16.29 1.36
C VAL A 280 13.59 16.80 0.54
N SER A 281 13.79 16.90 -0.78
CA SER A 281 12.75 17.28 -1.73
C SER A 281 12.81 16.37 -2.95
N TYR A 282 11.67 15.79 -3.30
CA TYR A 282 11.49 15.13 -4.59
C TYR A 282 10.83 16.15 -5.52
N GLU A 283 11.58 16.63 -6.52
CA GLU A 283 10.97 17.41 -7.59
C GLU A 283 9.93 16.52 -8.29
N SER A 284 8.65 16.93 -8.27
CA SER A 284 7.73 16.40 -9.29
C SER A 284 8.36 16.78 -10.63
N PRO A 285 8.51 15.85 -11.59
CA PRO A 285 9.04 16.19 -12.90
C PRO A 285 8.26 17.40 -13.39
N SER A 286 8.95 18.53 -13.51
CA SER A 286 8.39 19.72 -14.14
C SER A 286 7.73 19.25 -15.42
N LYS A 287 6.51 19.72 -15.71
CA LYS A 287 5.90 19.54 -17.04
C LYS A 287 7.00 19.84 -18.03
N ALA A 288 7.55 18.78 -18.65
CA ALA A 288 8.74 18.91 -19.47
C ALA A 288 8.44 20.01 -20.46
N SER A 289 9.26 21.05 -20.41
CA SER A 289 9.20 22.19 -21.31
C SER A 289 8.96 21.65 -22.70
N SER A 290 7.84 22.05 -23.29
CA SER A 290 7.60 21.93 -24.72
C SER A 290 8.75 22.62 -25.45
N VAL A 291 9.70 21.82 -25.94
CA VAL A 291 10.65 22.17 -27.00
C VAL A 291 10.81 20.94 -27.89
#